data_AF-A0A2V7KXL0-F1
#
_entry.id   AF-A0A2V7KXL0-F1
#
_cell.length_a   1.000
_cell.length_b   1.000
_cell.length_c   1.000
_cell.angle_alpha   90.00
_cell.angle_beta   90.00
_cell.angle_gamma   90.00
#
_symmetry.space_group_name_H-M   'P 1'
#
loop_
_entity.id
_entity.type
_entity.pdbx_description
1 polymer ?
#
loop_
_entity_poly.entity_id
_entity_poly.type
_entity_poly.pdbx_seq_one_letter_code
_entity_poly.pdbx_strand_id
1 'polypeptide(L)'
;ETHKKELAFLANAAKDADIIITTAAIPGKKAPILITAAAVDRMKPGSVIVDLAAESGGNCELTQAGAEIVRNGVAILGPLNLPSTMPINASQMYAKNLAAFLGHIVQDGKLRLDFEDQIIRDTCVTHGGEVRKS
;
A
#
# COMPACT_ATOMS: atom_id res chain seq x y z
N GLU A 1 -0.70 -16.82 19.67
CA GLU A 1 -0.29 -18.11 19.06
C GLU A 1 -0.03 -17.96 17.55
N THR A 2 -1.04 -17.73 16.71
CA THR A 2 -0.90 -17.71 15.24
C THR A 2 0.08 -16.66 14.70
N HIS A 3 -0.02 -15.41 15.14
CA HIS A 3 0.87 -14.34 14.68
C HIS A 3 2.34 -14.57 15.06
N LYS A 4 2.62 -15.20 16.21
CA LYS A 4 4.00 -15.57 16.59
C LYS A 4 4.57 -16.64 15.65
N LYS A 5 3.75 -17.61 15.24
CA LYS A 5 4.15 -18.65 14.28
C LYS A 5 4.41 -18.05 12.90
N GLU A 6 3.57 -17.12 12.47
CA GLU A 6 3.75 -16.35 11.23
C GLU A 6 5.08 -15.57 11.24
N LEU A 7 5.36 -14.80 12.29
CA LEU A 7 6.62 -14.06 12.41
C LEU A 7 7.83 -14.99 12.42
N ALA A 8 7.77 -16.13 13.10
CA ALA A 8 8.85 -17.10 13.10
C ALA A 8 9.09 -17.72 11.72
N PHE A 9 8.01 -18.01 10.98
CA PHE A 9 8.08 -18.48 9.61
C PHE A 9 8.73 -17.45 8.68
N LEU A 10 8.26 -16.20 8.73
CA LEU A 10 8.79 -15.10 7.92
C LEU A 10 10.25 -14.78 8.28
N ALA A 11 10.61 -14.82 9.56
CA ALA A 11 11.99 -14.60 10.00
C ALA A 11 12.95 -15.69 9.49
N ASN A 12 12.48 -16.92 9.33
CA ASN A 12 13.27 -17.99 8.73
C ASN A 12 13.39 -17.81 7.21
N ALA A 13 12.31 -17.43 6.52
CA ALA A 13 12.37 -17.12 5.09
C ALA A 13 13.28 -15.91 4.79
N ALA A 14 13.23 -14.87 5.63
CA ALA A 14 14.01 -13.66 5.46
C ALA A 14 15.52 -13.91 5.49
N LYS A 15 15.98 -14.84 6.34
CA LYS A 15 17.40 -15.22 6.43
C LYS A 15 18.00 -15.61 5.07
N ASP A 16 17.24 -16.34 4.27
CA ASP A 16 17.74 -16.89 3.00
C ASP A 16 17.47 -15.96 1.81
N ALA A 17 16.59 -14.97 1.97
CA ALA A 17 16.16 -14.04 0.93
C ALA A 17 17.19 -12.93 0.65
N ASP A 18 17.42 -12.68 -0.64
CA ASP A 18 18.25 -11.56 -1.10
C ASP A 18 17.41 -10.27 -1.27
N ILE A 19 16.11 -10.41 -1.60
CA ILE A 19 15.17 -9.29 -1.73
C ILE A 19 13.85 -9.64 -1.04
N ILE A 20 13.32 -8.70 -0.25
CA ILE A 20 11.97 -8.78 0.34
C ILE A 20 11.17 -7.55 -0.08
N ILE A 21 9.94 -7.76 -0.56
CA ILE A 21 8.98 -6.69 -0.85
C ILE A 21 7.77 -6.90 0.05
N THR A 22 7.44 -5.91 0.88
CA THR A 22 6.28 -5.98 1.78
C THR A 22 5.18 -5.02 1.34
N THR A 23 3.93 -5.51 1.33
CA THR A 23 2.78 -4.77 0.79
C THR A 23 1.54 -4.85 1.68
N ALA A 24 1.67 -5.38 2.90
CA ALA A 24 0.53 -5.63 3.76
C ALA A 24 0.03 -4.31 4.37
N ALA A 25 -1.08 -3.81 3.85
CA ALA A 25 -1.74 -2.60 4.32
C ALA A 25 -3.19 -2.87 4.69
N ILE A 26 -3.64 -2.31 5.82
CA ILE A 26 -5.05 -2.33 6.22
C ILE A 26 -5.52 -0.87 6.28
N PRO A 27 -6.53 -0.47 5.48
CA PRO A 27 -7.04 0.89 5.49
C PRO A 27 -7.41 1.36 6.90
N GLY A 28 -6.95 2.55 7.27
CA GLY A 28 -7.22 3.17 8.57
C GLY A 28 -6.49 2.54 9.76
N LYS A 29 -5.60 1.56 9.55
CA LYS A 29 -4.79 0.94 10.61
C LYS A 29 -3.31 1.05 10.31
N LYS A 30 -2.49 0.96 11.36
CA LYS A 30 -1.04 0.83 11.21
C LYS A 30 -0.72 -0.49 10.49
N ALA A 31 0.26 -0.45 9.59
CA ALA A 31 0.81 -1.64 8.98
C ALA A 31 1.26 -2.66 10.05
N PRO A 32 0.93 -3.95 9.88
CA PRO A 32 1.42 -4.98 10.79
C PRO A 32 2.93 -5.14 10.61
N ILE A 33 3.66 -5.27 11.72
CA ILE A 33 5.08 -5.63 11.67
C ILE A 33 5.18 -7.11 11.31
N LEU A 34 5.84 -7.40 10.20
CA LEU A 34 6.05 -8.75 9.65
C LEU A 34 7.53 -9.09 9.58
N ILE A 35 8.39 -8.08 9.38
CA ILE A 35 9.84 -8.21 9.36
C ILE A 35 10.41 -7.48 10.57
N THR A 36 10.80 -8.22 11.59
CA THR A 36 11.40 -7.66 12.82
C THR A 36 12.84 -7.24 12.58
N ALA A 37 13.37 -6.35 13.42
CA ALA A 37 14.78 -5.96 13.36
C ALA A 37 15.72 -7.17 13.48
N ALA A 38 15.36 -8.15 14.32
CA ALA A 38 16.09 -9.40 14.47
C ALA A 38 16.06 -10.28 13.20
N ALA A 39 14.98 -10.22 12.41
CA ALA A 39 14.92 -10.90 11.12
C ALA A 39 15.85 -10.22 10.10
N VAL A 40 15.85 -8.88 10.05
CA VAL A 40 16.77 -8.10 9.20
C VAL A 40 18.22 -8.40 9.53
N ASP A 41 18.59 -8.41 10.81
CA ASP A 41 19.97 -8.68 11.25
C ASP A 41 20.47 -10.08 10.85
N ARG A 42 19.57 -11.01 10.53
CA ARG A 42 19.91 -12.37 10.05
C ARG A 42 19.97 -12.51 8.53
N MET A 43 19.57 -11.49 7.78
CA MET A 43 19.68 -11.50 6.33
C MET A 43 21.14 -11.40 5.90
N LYS A 44 21.42 -11.79 4.65
CA LYS A 44 22.74 -11.67 4.06
C LYS A 44 23.07 -10.17 3.84
N PRO A 45 24.30 -9.72 4.13
CA PRO A 45 24.75 -8.40 3.70
C PRO A 45 24.63 -8.25 2.18
N GLY A 46 24.14 -7.10 1.72
CA GLY A 46 23.80 -6.83 0.32
C GLY A 46 22.33 -7.08 -0.01
N SER A 47 21.55 -7.70 0.88
CA SER A 47 20.10 -7.86 0.69
C SER A 47 19.36 -6.53 0.71
N VAL A 48 18.15 -6.52 0.14
CA VAL A 48 17.29 -5.33 0.04
C VAL A 48 15.88 -5.62 0.54
N ILE A 49 15.32 -4.69 1.31
CA ILE A 49 13.90 -4.67 1.70
C ILE A 49 13.25 -3.45 1.06
N VAL A 50 12.13 -3.66 0.35
CA VAL A 50 11.29 -2.58 -0.18
C VAL A 50 9.93 -2.63 0.51
N ASP A 51 9.65 -1.66 1.37
CA ASP A 51 8.45 -1.63 2.18
C ASP A 51 7.40 -0.68 1.61
N LEU A 52 6.46 -1.22 0.84
CA LEU A 52 5.38 -0.45 0.20
C LEU A 52 4.33 0.04 1.20
N ALA A 53 4.37 -0.41 2.47
CA ALA A 53 3.47 0.03 3.52
C ALA A 53 4.08 1.16 4.38
N ALA A 54 5.22 1.74 3.98
CA ALA A 54 5.96 2.76 4.73
C ALA A 54 5.10 3.95 5.18
N GLU A 55 4.18 4.44 4.32
CA GLU A 55 3.25 5.53 4.64
C GLU A 55 2.33 5.25 5.84
N SER A 56 2.03 3.97 6.09
CA SER A 56 1.16 3.51 7.18
C SER A 56 1.93 2.93 8.37
N GLY A 57 3.23 3.21 8.45
CA GLY A 57 4.12 2.77 9.51
C GLY A 57 5.04 1.60 9.17
N GLY A 58 4.93 1.02 7.97
CA GLY A 58 5.80 -0.04 7.46
C GLY A 58 5.51 -1.45 8.00
N ASN A 59 5.77 -2.47 7.17
CA ASN A 59 5.79 -3.87 7.60
C ASN A 59 7.15 -4.32 8.15
N CYS A 60 8.22 -3.59 7.87
CA CYS A 60 9.51 -3.80 8.52
C CYS A 60 9.65 -2.85 9.72
N GLU A 61 10.03 -3.41 10.87
CA GLU A 61 10.19 -2.67 12.13
C GLU A 61 11.18 -1.51 12.03
N LEU A 62 12.15 -1.62 11.12
CA LEU A 62 13.20 -0.63 10.91
C LEU A 62 12.86 0.38 9.80
N THR A 63 11.74 0.24 9.09
CA THR A 63 11.35 1.14 8.01
C THR A 63 11.24 2.58 8.50
N GLN A 64 11.87 3.49 7.77
CA GLN A 64 11.69 4.93 7.92
C GLN A 64 11.01 5.48 6.66
N ALA A 65 9.80 6.02 6.84
CA ALA A 65 9.00 6.56 5.76
C ALA A 65 9.76 7.68 5.02
N GLY A 66 9.92 7.53 3.71
CA GLY A 66 10.61 8.47 2.83
C GLY A 66 12.14 8.35 2.84
N ALA A 67 12.70 7.38 3.56
CA ALA A 67 14.14 7.22 3.68
C ALA A 67 14.63 5.85 3.19
N GLU A 68 15.89 5.84 2.81
CA GLU A 68 16.71 4.64 2.62
C GLU A 68 17.68 4.55 3.79
N ILE A 69 17.66 3.41 4.48
CA ILE A 69 18.61 3.14 5.57
C ILE A 69 19.34 1.83 5.32
N VAL A 70 20.49 1.66 5.97
CA VAL A 70 21.25 0.41 5.94
C VAL A 70 21.39 -0.15 7.35
N ARG A 71 21.06 -1.42 7.54
CA ARG A 71 21.22 -2.16 8.79
C ARG A 71 21.94 -3.48 8.54
N ASN A 72 23.07 -3.71 9.21
CA ASN A 72 23.87 -4.93 9.05
C ASN A 72 24.17 -5.31 7.58
N GLY A 73 24.39 -4.30 6.73
CA GLY A 73 24.61 -4.48 5.30
C GLY A 73 23.35 -4.71 4.45
N VAL A 74 22.15 -4.70 5.06
CA VAL A 74 20.85 -4.79 4.36
C VAL A 74 20.32 -3.39 4.11
N ALA A 75 19.97 -3.08 2.86
CA ALA A 75 19.30 -1.82 2.51
C ALA A 75 17.80 -1.93 2.76
N ILE A 76 17.19 -0.91 3.35
CA ILE A 76 15.77 -0.86 3.68
C ILE A 76 15.19 0.42 3.09
N LEU A 77 14.32 0.25 2.10
CA LEU A 77 13.67 1.30 1.34
C LEU A 77 12.26 1.48 1.87
N GLY A 78 11.94 2.66 2.40
CA GLY A 78 10.59 3.06 2.76
C GLY A 78 10.02 4.09 1.79
N PRO A 79 9.80 3.78 0.50
CA PRO A 79 9.37 4.76 -0.49
C PRO A 79 7.97 5.31 -0.13
N LEU A 80 7.77 6.60 -0.36
CA LEU A 80 6.46 7.24 -0.32
C LEU A 80 6.05 7.60 -1.74
N ASN A 81 4.75 7.54 -2.02
CA ASN A 81 4.18 7.94 -3.30
C ASN A 81 4.93 7.30 -4.50
N LEU A 82 5.18 5.98 -4.41
CA LEU A 82 5.87 5.23 -5.46
C LEU A 82 5.25 5.42 -6.87
N PRO A 83 3.92 5.55 -7.05
CA PRO A 83 3.34 5.83 -8.37
C PRO A 83 3.89 7.10 -9.03
N SER A 84 4.28 8.12 -8.24
CA SER A 84 4.86 9.36 -8.78
C SER A 84 6.26 9.17 -9.38
N THR A 85 6.94 8.04 -9.14
CA THR A 85 8.20 7.70 -9.81
C THR A 85 7.99 7.22 -11.26
N MET A 86 6.76 6.84 -11.62
CA MET A 86 6.33 6.48 -12.97
C MET A 86 5.12 7.30 -13.40
N PRO A 87 5.25 8.64 -13.44
CA PRO A 87 4.10 9.55 -13.48
C PRO A 87 3.26 9.38 -14.75
N ILE A 88 3.88 9.16 -15.91
CA ILE A 88 3.16 9.00 -17.19
C ILE A 88 2.19 7.82 -17.12
N ASN A 89 2.69 6.64 -16.72
CA ASN A 89 1.88 5.43 -16.63
C ASN A 89 0.84 5.52 -15.51
N ALA A 90 1.23 6.04 -14.34
CA ALA A 90 0.32 6.25 -13.22
C ALA A 90 -0.85 7.17 -13.61
N SER A 91 -0.56 8.32 -14.24
CA SER A 91 -1.57 9.25 -14.72
C SER A 91 -2.46 8.62 -15.80
N GLN A 92 -1.90 7.88 -16.75
CA GLN A 92 -2.69 7.23 -17.80
C GLN A 92 -3.65 6.17 -17.24
N MET A 93 -3.19 5.32 -16.32
CA MET A 93 -4.02 4.30 -15.69
C MET A 93 -5.12 4.94 -14.83
N TYR A 94 -4.78 5.98 -14.06
CA TYR A 94 -5.76 6.72 -13.26
C TYR A 94 -6.81 7.44 -14.13
N ALA A 95 -6.38 8.10 -15.21
CA ALA A 95 -7.29 8.76 -16.15
C ALA A 95 -8.25 7.76 -16.82
N LYS A 96 -7.80 6.55 -17.12
CA LYS A 96 -8.68 5.49 -17.65
C LYS A 96 -9.76 5.08 -16.65
N ASN A 97 -9.42 4.95 -15.37
CA ASN A 97 -10.39 4.65 -14.31
C ASN A 97 -11.43 5.77 -14.18
N LEU A 98 -10.99 7.04 -14.20
CA LEU A 98 -11.89 8.19 -14.18
C LEU A 98 -12.79 8.24 -15.41
N ALA A 99 -12.25 8.03 -16.62
CA ALA A 99 -13.02 8.03 -17.84
C ALA A 99 -14.09 6.92 -17.85
N ALA A 100 -13.75 5.72 -17.37
CA ALA A 100 -14.70 4.63 -17.23
C ALA A 100 -15.81 4.96 -16.22
N PHE A 101 -15.45 5.51 -15.06
CA PHE A 101 -16.44 5.94 -14.06
C PHE A 101 -17.33 7.08 -14.57
N LEU A 102 -16.77 8.06 -15.28
CA LEU A 102 -17.53 9.13 -15.92
C LEU A 102 -18.49 8.59 -16.98
N GLY A 103 -18.05 7.63 -17.79
CA GLY A 103 -18.92 6.95 -18.77
C GLY A 103 -20.07 6.18 -18.12
N HIS A 104 -19.93 5.77 -16.86
CA HIS A 104 -20.99 5.12 -16.08
C HIS A 104 -22.02 6.13 -15.55
N ILE A 105 -21.58 7.26 -15.02
CA ILE A 105 -22.44 8.24 -14.33
C ILE A 105 -22.95 9.38 -15.22
N VAL A 106 -22.40 9.55 -16.42
CA VAL A 106 -22.84 10.56 -17.40
C VAL A 106 -23.58 9.87 -18.53
N GLN A 107 -24.88 10.15 -18.65
CA GLN A 107 -25.74 9.60 -19.70
C GLN A 107 -26.43 10.75 -20.42
N ASP A 108 -26.41 10.74 -21.76
CA ASP A 108 -26.94 11.81 -22.61
C ASP A 108 -26.38 13.21 -22.28
N GLY A 109 -25.10 13.28 -21.89
CA GLY A 109 -24.44 14.52 -21.50
C GLY A 109 -24.90 15.09 -20.16
N LYS A 110 -25.69 14.35 -19.37
CA LYS A 110 -26.17 14.75 -18.05
C LYS A 110 -25.65 13.80 -16.98
N LEU A 111 -25.33 14.35 -15.82
CA LEU A 111 -25.01 13.55 -14.64
C LEU A 111 -26.28 12.81 -14.19
N ARG A 112 -26.20 11.49 -14.10
CA ARG A 112 -27.26 10.62 -13.59
C ARG A 112 -26.70 9.82 -12.42
N LEU A 113 -27.13 10.18 -11.22
CA LEU A 113 -26.74 9.50 -9.97
C LEU A 113 -27.87 8.55 -9.55
N ASP A 114 -27.79 7.31 -10.01
CA ASP A 114 -28.65 6.24 -9.52
C ASP A 114 -28.03 5.63 -8.26
N PHE A 115 -28.64 5.85 -7.10
CA PHE A 115 -28.11 5.34 -5.83
C PHE A 115 -28.53 3.90 -5.50
N GLU A 116 -29.33 3.26 -6.35
CA GLU A 116 -29.53 1.81 -6.32
C GLU A 116 -28.34 1.07 -6.96
N ASP A 117 -27.61 1.73 -7.86
CA ASP A 117 -26.33 1.25 -8.38
C ASP A 117 -25.28 1.24 -7.26
N GLN A 118 -24.71 0.06 -7.00
CA GLN A 118 -23.74 -0.14 -5.93
C GLN A 118 -22.48 0.72 -6.09
N ILE A 119 -21.98 0.89 -7.32
CA ILE A 119 -20.76 1.64 -7.60
C ILE A 119 -20.99 3.12 -7.25
N ILE A 120 -22.11 3.69 -7.70
CA ILE A 120 -22.46 5.08 -7.43
C ILE A 120 -22.73 5.27 -5.93
N ARG A 121 -23.49 4.36 -5.32
CA ARG A 121 -23.81 4.41 -3.88
C ARG A 121 -22.56 4.37 -3.01
N ASP A 122 -21.66 3.42 -3.25
CA ASP A 122 -20.52 3.18 -2.38
C ASP A 122 -19.36 4.16 -2.61
N THR A 123 -19.29 4.80 -3.79
CA THR A 123 -18.26 5.80 -4.13
C THR A 123 -18.67 7.22 -3.73
N CYS A 124 -19.97 7.52 -3.68
CA CYS A 124 -20.49 8.86 -3.36
C CYS A 124 -20.47 9.13 -1.85
N VAL A 125 -19.45 9.84 -1.37
CA VAL A 125 -19.29 10.20 0.05
C VAL A 125 -20.20 11.34 0.52
N THR A 126 -20.53 12.30 -0.37
CA THR A 126 -21.43 13.43 -0.09
C THR A 126 -22.35 13.73 -1.26
N HIS A 127 -23.57 14.20 -0.98
CA HIS A 127 -24.52 14.64 -2.00
C HIS A 127 -25.53 15.62 -1.38
N GLY A 128 -25.89 16.70 -2.09
CA GLY A 128 -26.92 17.63 -1.63
C GLY A 128 -26.61 18.36 -0.32
N GLY A 129 -25.33 18.47 0.06
CA GLY A 129 -24.92 19.08 1.34
C GLY A 129 -24.88 18.11 2.52
N GLU A 130 -25.24 16.83 2.31
CA GLU A 130 -25.24 15.80 3.34
C GLU A 130 -24.13 14.77 3.12
N VAL A 131 -23.63 14.21 4.23
CA VAL A 131 -22.69 13.08 4.22
C VAL A 131 -23.48 11.78 4.06
N ARG A 132 -23.14 10.97 3.05
CA ARG A 132 -23.83 9.69 2.76
C ARG A 132 -23.11 8.48 3.34
N LYS A 133 -21.78 8.58 3.58
CA LYS A 133 -20.97 7.50 4.15
C LYS A 133 -19.74 8.08 4.86
N SER A 134 -19.46 7.54 6.05
CA SER A 134 -18.22 7.70 6.83
C SER A 134 -17.52 6.35 6.95
#